data_AF-A0A960V828-F1
#
_entry.id   AF-A0A960V828-F1
#
_cell.length_a   1.000
_cell.length_b   1.000
_cell.length_c   1.000
_cell.angle_alpha   90.00
_cell.angle_beta   90.00
_cell.angle_gamma   90.00
#
_symmetry.space_group_name_H-M   'P 1'
#
loop_
_entity.id
_entity.type
_entity.pdbx_description
1 polymer ?
#
loop_
_entity_poly.entity_id
_entity_poly.type
_entity_poly.pdbx_seq_one_letter_code
_entity_poly.pdbx_strand_id
1 'polypeptide(L)'
;MKNIIDVLYEVSSSSVKIAEKISHYTLIASKEIASGSLSLTGGLLHSLSWVFFFAEEWQEGLLKAKDNVDQSNEVVKEVLSKSIDNVQNAFEKSHESLELAKNYSINFIYDNRLISSILGSVHHDQFGISDIQMSFRKEGKDITADEVYEDFKKSGANEMILMIPGLFCDETLWEDQTEVQKDGTEIFYPGLSPILREKNLYPVYIRFNHGKHISTNAKLLLELIDSLYKHYDGQLKIISYSLGCLLLRSVLYYAKTGHREWYKKISTTLLISSPDGGSYLEKVGFWVGFLLESTPILVVNLLGLVGNMRSDGIKDLSHGVIRDEDWKFSAQIRRYTNQKYFGELDDLDAYQIYSIFSIKNDSFSELLGDGIIEKPSLEILKDLVFLKKPNPELRSIEVRSKNHFSIMTAPELFDLVKKIY
;
A
#
# COMPACT_ATOMS: atom_id res chain seq x y z
N MET A 1 -7.73 -14.84 -15.52
CA MET A 1 -7.70 -13.66 -14.64
C MET A 1 -8.84 -12.67 -14.92
N LYS A 2 -8.93 -12.01 -16.09
CA LYS A 2 -10.08 -11.12 -16.40
C LYS A 2 -11.45 -11.77 -16.14
N ASN A 3 -11.64 -13.00 -16.62
CA ASN A 3 -12.86 -13.79 -16.38
C ASN A 3 -13.15 -14.10 -14.90
N ILE A 4 -12.14 -14.26 -14.03
CA ILE A 4 -12.37 -14.60 -12.61
C ILE A 4 -12.76 -13.35 -11.82
N ILE A 5 -12.08 -12.23 -12.07
CA ILE A 5 -12.44 -10.92 -11.48
C ILE A 5 -13.81 -10.47 -11.95
N ASP A 6 -14.13 -10.67 -13.23
CA ASP A 6 -15.45 -10.37 -13.78
C ASP A 6 -16.53 -11.22 -13.08
N VAL A 7 -16.30 -12.52 -12.87
CA VAL A 7 -17.23 -13.39 -12.14
C VAL A 7 -17.39 -12.98 -10.67
N LEU A 8 -16.30 -12.69 -9.96
CA LEU A 8 -16.34 -12.25 -8.55
C LEU A 8 -17.05 -10.90 -8.39
N TYR A 9 -16.79 -9.97 -9.31
CA TYR A 9 -17.51 -8.70 -9.38
C TYR A 9 -18.99 -8.91 -9.66
N GLU A 10 -19.35 -9.75 -10.65
CA GLU A 10 -20.75 -10.04 -10.98
C GLU A 10 -21.51 -10.65 -9.80
N VAL A 11 -20.91 -11.60 -9.09
CA VAL A 11 -21.51 -12.23 -7.90
C VAL A 11 -21.69 -11.19 -6.78
N SER A 12 -20.68 -10.36 -6.52
CA SER A 12 -20.71 -9.35 -5.45
C SER A 12 -21.70 -8.22 -5.78
N SER A 13 -21.66 -7.71 -7.01
CA SER A 13 -22.60 -6.70 -7.52
C SER A 13 -24.04 -7.22 -7.49
N SER A 14 -24.27 -8.48 -7.90
CA SER A 14 -25.59 -9.11 -7.83
C SER A 14 -26.09 -9.24 -6.39
N SER A 15 -25.21 -9.61 -5.45
CA SER A 15 -25.55 -9.72 -4.04
C SER A 15 -25.93 -8.36 -3.42
N VAL A 16 -25.18 -7.29 -3.73
CA VAL A 16 -25.49 -5.93 -3.29
C VAL A 16 -26.82 -5.44 -3.90
N LYS A 17 -27.08 -5.70 -5.19
CA LYS A 17 -28.37 -5.36 -5.83
C LYS A 17 -29.55 -6.10 -5.20
N ILE A 18 -29.38 -7.35 -4.79
CA ILE A 18 -30.42 -8.12 -4.10
C ILE A 18 -30.68 -7.52 -2.72
N ALA A 19 -29.62 -7.23 -1.95
CA ALA A 19 -29.73 -6.61 -0.63
C ALA A 19 -30.39 -5.22 -0.68
N GLU A 20 -30.04 -4.41 -1.68
CA GLU A 20 -30.63 -3.11 -1.96
C GLU A 20 -32.13 -3.23 -2.21
N LYS A 21 -32.55 -4.10 -3.13
CA LYS A 21 -33.97 -4.34 -3.44
C LYS A 21 -34.74 -4.81 -2.20
N ILE A 22 -34.23 -5.79 -1.46
CA ILE A 22 -34.90 -6.32 -0.26
C ILE A 22 -35.06 -5.21 0.79
N SER A 23 -34.01 -4.42 1.03
CA SER A 23 -34.03 -3.33 2.01
C SER A 23 -35.01 -2.23 1.60
N HIS A 24 -34.98 -1.83 0.32
CA HIS A 24 -35.88 -0.81 -0.23
C HIS A 24 -37.35 -1.24 -0.14
N TYR A 25 -37.69 -2.45 -0.59
CA TYR A 25 -39.07 -2.96 -0.51
C TYR A 25 -39.54 -3.16 0.93
N THR A 26 -38.67 -3.60 1.84
CA THR A 26 -39.02 -3.78 3.26
C THR A 26 -39.32 -2.43 3.91
N LEU A 27 -38.54 -1.39 3.61
CA LEU A 27 -38.77 -0.05 4.15
C LEU A 27 -40.02 0.62 3.56
N ILE A 28 -40.29 0.44 2.25
CA ILE A 28 -41.55 0.88 1.64
C ILE A 28 -42.73 0.16 2.28
N ALA A 29 -42.67 -1.16 2.41
CA ALA A 29 -43.75 -1.93 3.05
C ALA A 29 -43.96 -1.49 4.50
N SER A 30 -42.89 -1.25 5.26
CA SER A 30 -42.97 -0.76 6.64
C SER A 30 -43.60 0.63 6.72
N LYS A 31 -43.25 1.52 5.78
CA LYS A 31 -43.85 2.86 5.65
C LYS A 31 -45.34 2.78 5.33
N GLU A 32 -45.74 1.98 4.36
CA GLU A 32 -47.15 1.80 3.98
C GLU A 32 -47.97 1.18 5.11
N ILE A 33 -47.44 0.17 5.81
CA ILE A 33 -48.11 -0.47 6.95
C ILE A 33 -48.28 0.52 8.11
N ALA A 34 -47.22 1.23 8.48
CA ALA A 34 -47.26 2.20 9.58
C ALA A 34 -48.20 3.37 9.27
N SER A 35 -48.09 3.94 8.06
CA SER A 35 -48.94 5.04 7.61
C SER A 35 -50.41 4.62 7.46
N GLY A 36 -50.65 3.44 6.90
CA GLY A 36 -51.99 2.87 6.76
C GLY A 36 -52.67 2.62 8.11
N SER A 37 -51.94 2.06 9.08
CA SER A 37 -52.45 1.82 10.44
C SER A 37 -52.82 3.11 11.17
N LEU A 38 -51.96 4.14 11.08
CA LEU A 38 -52.21 5.44 11.70
C LEU A 38 -53.37 6.18 11.02
N SER A 39 -53.45 6.13 9.69
CA SER A 39 -54.57 6.69 8.92
C SER A 39 -55.92 6.04 9.29
N LEU A 40 -55.95 4.71 9.41
CA LEU A 40 -57.13 3.97 9.88
C LEU A 40 -57.52 4.40 11.30
N THR A 41 -56.54 4.56 12.19
CA THR A 41 -56.76 5.00 13.58
C THR A 41 -57.34 6.41 13.63
N GLY A 42 -56.78 7.35 12.85
CA GLY A 42 -57.33 8.70 12.70
C GLY A 42 -58.76 8.68 12.16
N GLY A 43 -59.03 7.87 11.13
CA GLY A 43 -60.37 7.69 10.56
C GLY A 43 -61.40 7.13 11.54
N LEU A 44 -61.00 6.17 12.38
CA LEU A 44 -61.84 5.63 13.45
C LEU A 44 -62.13 6.65 14.55
N LEU A 45 -61.11 7.39 15.02
CA LEU A 45 -61.28 8.46 16.00
C LEU A 45 -62.20 9.56 15.46
N HIS A 46 -62.06 9.93 14.19
CA HIS A 46 -62.96 10.86 13.54
C HIS A 46 -64.40 10.32 13.47
N SER A 47 -64.58 9.06 13.07
CA SER A 47 -65.91 8.44 13.01
C SER A 47 -66.56 8.34 14.40
N LEU A 48 -65.79 8.00 15.43
CA LEU A 48 -66.25 7.96 16.83
C LEU A 48 -66.62 9.35 17.36
N SER A 49 -65.91 10.41 16.95
CA SER A 49 -66.25 11.79 17.37
C SER A 49 -67.68 12.18 16.97
N TRP A 50 -68.19 11.68 15.84
CA TRP A 50 -69.58 11.90 15.42
C TRP A 50 -70.59 11.10 16.23
N VAL A 51 -70.22 9.93 16.76
CA VAL A 51 -71.07 9.13 17.67
C VAL A 51 -71.27 9.86 19.00
N PHE A 52 -70.25 10.58 19.47
CA PHE A 52 -70.26 11.35 20.71
C PHE A 52 -70.60 12.84 20.52
N PHE A 53 -71.25 13.22 19.42
CA PHE A 53 -71.63 14.61 19.14
C PHE A 53 -72.45 15.28 20.27
N PHE A 54 -73.18 14.50 21.05
CA PHE A 54 -73.99 14.99 22.18
C PHE A 54 -73.18 15.20 23.49
N ALA A 55 -71.90 14.81 23.51
CA ALA A 55 -71.01 14.92 24.66
C ALA A 55 -69.75 15.73 24.26
N GLU A 56 -69.85 17.06 24.35
CA GLU A 56 -68.88 18.03 23.81
C GLU A 56 -67.43 17.77 24.26
N GLU A 57 -67.19 17.51 25.55
CA GLU A 57 -65.85 17.20 26.08
C GLU A 57 -65.26 15.91 25.48
N TRP A 58 -66.09 14.89 25.26
CA TRP A 58 -65.67 13.63 24.65
C TRP A 58 -65.40 13.77 23.16
N GLN A 59 -66.23 14.54 22.46
CA GLN A 59 -66.02 14.85 21.05
C GLN A 59 -64.72 15.64 20.84
N GLU A 60 -64.47 16.66 21.65
CA GLU A 60 -63.24 17.47 21.59
C GLU A 60 -61.99 16.63 21.91
N GLY A 61 -62.07 15.74 22.90
CA GLY A 61 -60.99 14.81 23.23
C GLY A 61 -60.66 13.83 22.09
N LEU A 62 -61.68 13.30 21.42
CA LEU A 62 -61.50 12.40 20.26
C LEU A 62 -60.91 13.12 19.04
N LEU A 63 -61.32 14.37 18.78
CA LEU A 63 -60.75 15.19 17.71
C LEU A 63 -59.28 15.55 18.00
N LYS A 64 -58.93 15.93 19.24
CA LYS A 64 -57.52 16.16 19.63
C LYS A 64 -56.68 14.89 19.51
N ALA A 65 -57.23 13.73 19.89
CA ALA A 65 -56.55 12.45 19.72
C ALA A 65 -56.32 12.12 18.23
N LYS A 66 -57.31 12.39 17.37
CA LYS A 66 -57.17 12.27 15.91
C LYS A 66 -56.06 13.16 15.37
N ASP A 67 -56.06 14.45 15.72
CA ASP A 67 -55.05 15.39 15.24
C ASP A 67 -53.63 14.98 15.66
N ASN A 68 -53.46 14.47 16.89
CA ASN A 68 -52.19 13.90 17.36
C ASN A 68 -51.76 12.66 16.56
N VAL A 69 -52.70 11.80 16.19
CA VAL A 69 -52.43 10.60 15.36
C VAL A 69 -52.06 11.00 13.93
N ASP A 70 -52.75 11.98 13.34
CA ASP A 70 -52.45 12.51 12.01
C ASP A 70 -51.07 13.19 11.98
N GLN A 71 -50.74 13.99 12.99
CA GLN A 71 -49.42 14.59 13.13
C GLN A 71 -48.32 13.51 13.27
N SER A 72 -48.57 12.47 14.07
CA SER A 72 -47.66 11.34 14.21
C SER A 72 -47.47 10.58 12.89
N ASN A 73 -48.53 10.46 12.08
CA ASN A 73 -48.48 9.84 10.76
C ASN A 73 -47.55 10.60 9.81
N GLU A 74 -47.66 11.93 9.76
CA GLU A 74 -46.78 12.76 8.92
C GLU A 74 -45.31 12.66 9.35
N VAL A 75 -45.03 12.68 10.66
CA VAL A 75 -43.66 12.49 11.19
C VAL A 75 -43.11 11.10 10.82
N VAL A 76 -43.91 10.04 10.95
CA VAL A 76 -43.51 8.68 10.59
C VAL A 76 -43.23 8.55 9.09
N LYS A 77 -44.05 9.16 8.23
CA LYS A 77 -43.80 9.21 6.78
C LYS A 77 -42.50 9.92 6.45
N GLU A 78 -42.22 11.05 7.09
CA GLU A 78 -41.01 11.83 6.85
C GLU A 78 -39.76 11.04 7.27
N VAL A 79 -39.77 10.50 8.50
CA VAL A 79 -38.64 9.71 9.04
C VAL A 79 -38.36 8.50 8.16
N LEU A 80 -39.38 7.73 7.79
CA LEU A 80 -39.19 6.54 6.96
C LEU A 80 -38.79 6.88 5.52
N SER A 81 -39.27 8.00 4.96
CA SER A 81 -38.80 8.47 3.65
C SER A 81 -37.32 8.83 3.69
N LYS A 82 -36.89 9.56 4.72
CA LYS A 82 -35.48 9.89 4.94
C LYS A 82 -34.62 8.65 5.17
N SER A 83 -35.14 7.63 5.85
CA SER A 83 -34.45 6.33 5.99
C SER A 83 -34.30 5.60 4.66
N ILE A 84 -35.33 5.61 3.81
CA ILE A 84 -35.25 5.05 2.44
C ILE A 84 -34.14 5.75 1.65
N ASP A 85 -34.12 7.09 1.66
CA ASP A 85 -33.11 7.88 0.94
C ASP A 85 -31.69 7.60 1.45
N ASN A 86 -31.51 7.54 2.77
CA ASN A 86 -30.21 7.23 3.38
C ASN A 86 -29.71 5.82 3.01
N VAL A 87 -30.60 4.83 3.02
CA VAL A 87 -30.27 3.46 2.62
C VAL A 87 -29.90 3.40 1.14
N GLN A 88 -30.64 4.10 0.29
CA GLN A 88 -30.36 4.15 -1.15
C GLN A 88 -28.99 4.78 -1.43
N ASN A 89 -28.68 5.91 -0.79
CA ASN A 89 -27.36 6.55 -0.90
C ASN A 89 -26.22 5.65 -0.39
N ALA A 90 -26.44 4.88 0.69
CA ALA A 90 -25.45 3.93 1.18
C ALA A 90 -25.18 2.78 0.19
N PHE A 91 -26.21 2.29 -0.51
CA PHE A 91 -26.07 1.28 -1.56
C PHE A 91 -25.40 1.84 -2.82
N GLU A 92 -25.69 3.08 -3.23
CA GLU A 92 -25.00 3.76 -4.33
C GLU A 92 -23.49 3.85 -4.08
N LYS A 93 -23.08 4.31 -2.89
CA LYS A 93 -21.66 4.32 -2.49
C LYS A 93 -21.01 2.93 -2.48
N SER A 94 -21.78 1.90 -2.14
CA SER A 94 -21.30 0.52 -2.14
C SER A 94 -21.07 0.00 -3.57
N HIS A 95 -21.95 0.35 -4.52
CA HIS A 95 -21.76 0.04 -5.95
C HIS A 95 -20.54 0.77 -6.53
N GLU A 96 -20.38 2.06 -6.23
CA GLU A 96 -19.19 2.82 -6.65
C GLU A 96 -17.90 2.19 -6.12
N SER A 97 -17.89 1.77 -4.85
CA SER A 97 -16.74 1.10 -4.23
C SER A 97 -16.41 -0.25 -4.88
N LEU A 98 -17.43 -1.02 -5.28
CA LEU A 98 -17.25 -2.30 -5.99
C LEU A 98 -16.68 -2.11 -7.41
N GLU A 99 -17.16 -1.12 -8.15
CA GLU A 99 -16.61 -0.75 -9.46
C GLU A 99 -15.16 -0.27 -9.34
N LEU A 100 -14.86 0.55 -8.33
CA LEU A 100 -13.48 0.96 -8.04
C LEU A 100 -12.59 -0.24 -7.73
N ALA A 101 -13.04 -1.19 -6.91
CA ALA A 101 -12.28 -2.40 -6.58
C ALA A 101 -12.04 -3.33 -7.79
N LYS A 102 -13.02 -3.43 -8.71
CA LYS A 102 -12.86 -4.15 -9.98
C LYS A 102 -11.81 -3.49 -10.87
N ASN A 103 -11.96 -2.19 -11.13
CA ASN A 103 -11.05 -1.44 -11.98
C ASN A 103 -9.63 -1.40 -11.39
N TYR A 104 -9.54 -1.32 -10.06
CA TYR A 104 -8.31 -1.48 -9.29
C TYR A 104 -7.65 -2.83 -9.59
N SER A 105 -8.37 -3.94 -9.45
CA SER A 105 -7.83 -5.28 -9.69
C SER A 105 -7.36 -5.48 -11.14
N ILE A 106 -8.12 -4.94 -12.11
CA ILE A 106 -7.78 -5.04 -13.54
C ILE A 106 -6.53 -4.23 -13.87
N ASN A 107 -6.49 -2.93 -13.53
CA ASN A 107 -5.35 -2.07 -13.81
C ASN A 107 -4.10 -2.54 -13.08
N PHE A 108 -4.24 -3.02 -11.84
CA PHE A 108 -3.15 -3.63 -11.10
C PHE A 108 -2.54 -4.83 -11.85
N ILE A 109 -3.33 -5.75 -12.41
CA ILE A 109 -2.77 -6.88 -13.19
C ILE A 109 -1.91 -6.39 -14.35
N TYR A 110 -2.40 -5.39 -15.09
CA TYR A 110 -1.72 -4.87 -16.27
C TYR A 110 -0.45 -4.12 -15.89
N ASP A 111 -0.50 -3.32 -14.83
CA ASP A 111 0.61 -2.50 -14.35
C ASP A 111 1.69 -3.29 -13.60
N ASN A 112 1.37 -4.51 -13.12
CA ASN A 112 2.27 -5.35 -12.32
C ASN A 112 3.01 -6.43 -13.11
N ARG A 113 3.05 -6.32 -14.43
CA ARG A 113 3.81 -7.22 -15.30
C ARG A 113 5.30 -7.27 -14.96
N LEU A 114 5.87 -6.17 -14.44
CA LEU A 114 7.22 -6.10 -13.87
C LEU A 114 7.46 -7.16 -12.77
N ILE A 115 6.49 -7.42 -11.90
CA ILE A 115 6.64 -8.44 -10.85
C ILE A 115 6.78 -9.84 -11.48
N SER A 116 6.05 -10.11 -12.57
CA SER A 116 6.12 -11.41 -13.23
C SER A 116 7.49 -11.66 -13.90
N SER A 117 8.10 -10.60 -14.42
CA SER A 117 9.45 -10.60 -14.99
C SER A 117 10.52 -10.82 -13.89
N ILE A 118 10.42 -10.10 -12.78
CA ILE A 118 11.32 -10.24 -11.62
C ILE A 118 11.15 -11.61 -10.92
N LEU A 119 9.94 -12.17 -10.85
CA LEU A 119 9.73 -13.52 -10.33
C LEU A 119 10.26 -14.60 -11.29
N GLY A 120 10.27 -14.31 -12.59
CA GLY A 120 10.85 -15.16 -13.63
C GLY A 120 12.37 -15.28 -13.53
N SER A 121 13.09 -14.24 -13.12
CA SER A 121 14.54 -14.29 -12.89
C SER A 121 14.91 -15.08 -11.62
N VAL A 122 14.09 -14.98 -10.56
CA VAL A 122 14.25 -15.76 -9.32
C VAL A 122 14.18 -17.28 -9.59
N HIS A 123 13.60 -17.74 -10.71
CA HIS A 123 13.58 -19.16 -11.09
C HIS A 123 14.97 -19.74 -11.41
N HIS A 124 15.99 -18.91 -11.65
CA HIS A 124 17.36 -19.41 -11.85
C HIS A 124 18.07 -19.78 -10.55
N ASP A 125 17.62 -19.24 -9.41
CA ASP A 125 18.15 -19.59 -8.09
C ASP A 125 17.31 -20.72 -7.50
N GLN A 126 17.82 -21.95 -7.54
CA GLN A 126 17.19 -23.16 -6.98
C GLN A 126 17.05 -23.17 -5.44
N PHE A 127 17.18 -22.01 -4.77
CA PHE A 127 17.23 -21.90 -3.32
C PHE A 127 15.90 -21.46 -2.72
N GLY A 128 15.53 -22.06 -1.59
CA GLY A 128 14.42 -21.58 -0.78
C GLY A 128 14.72 -20.17 -0.25
N ILE A 129 13.71 -19.30 -0.23
CA ILE A 129 13.80 -17.92 0.26
C ILE A 129 14.38 -17.82 1.69
N SER A 130 14.25 -18.91 2.48
CA SER A 130 14.83 -19.05 3.82
C SER A 130 16.36 -19.05 3.88
N ASP A 131 17.04 -19.43 2.80
CA ASP A 131 18.51 -19.64 2.78
C ASP A 131 19.29 -18.46 2.21
N ILE A 132 18.58 -17.40 1.77
CA ILE A 132 19.19 -16.18 1.23
C ILE A 132 20.13 -15.57 2.28
N GLN A 133 21.38 -15.35 1.88
CA GLN A 133 22.38 -14.61 2.65
C GLN A 133 22.42 -13.15 2.22
N MET A 134 22.91 -12.28 3.11
CA MET A 134 23.19 -10.89 2.78
C MET A 134 24.41 -10.84 1.86
N SER A 135 24.27 -10.27 0.67
CA SER A 135 25.35 -10.23 -0.33
C SER A 135 25.25 -9.02 -1.26
N PHE A 136 26.38 -8.65 -1.87
CA PHE A 136 26.37 -7.87 -3.10
C PHE A 136 26.02 -8.77 -4.28
N ARG A 137 25.39 -8.20 -5.31
CA ARG A 137 24.91 -8.94 -6.47
C ARG A 137 25.43 -8.39 -7.78
N LYS A 138 25.71 -9.30 -8.71
CA LYS A 138 25.98 -8.99 -10.11
C LYS A 138 25.59 -10.17 -10.99
N GLU A 139 24.77 -9.93 -12.00
CA GLU A 139 24.42 -10.91 -13.04
C GLU A 139 23.99 -12.28 -12.48
N GLY A 140 23.11 -12.28 -11.48
CA GLY A 140 22.62 -13.53 -10.89
C GLY A 140 23.54 -14.16 -9.84
N LYS A 141 24.68 -13.55 -9.50
CA LYS A 141 25.67 -14.12 -8.56
C LYS A 141 25.94 -13.23 -7.36
N ASP A 142 26.20 -13.89 -6.23
CA ASP A 142 26.73 -13.23 -5.04
C ASP A 142 28.20 -12.91 -5.28
N ILE A 143 28.59 -11.66 -5.01
CA ILE A 143 29.97 -11.20 -5.15
C ILE A 143 30.46 -10.56 -3.85
N THR A 144 31.77 -10.55 -3.68
CA THR A 144 32.46 -9.97 -2.53
C THR A 144 32.64 -8.46 -2.66
N ALA A 145 32.97 -7.80 -1.55
CA ALA A 145 33.32 -6.38 -1.55
C ALA A 145 34.54 -6.05 -2.42
N ASP A 146 35.52 -6.96 -2.48
CA ASP A 146 36.70 -6.86 -3.34
C ASP A 146 36.30 -6.85 -4.82
N GLU A 147 35.42 -7.77 -5.23
CA GLU A 147 34.91 -7.86 -6.60
C GLU A 147 34.10 -6.61 -6.98
N VAL A 148 33.24 -6.11 -6.08
CA VAL A 148 32.54 -4.83 -6.28
C VAL A 148 33.52 -3.69 -6.51
N TYR A 149 34.56 -3.58 -5.68
CA TYR A 149 35.53 -2.50 -5.78
C TYR A 149 36.40 -2.59 -7.05
N GLU A 150 36.83 -3.79 -7.44
CA GLU A 150 37.56 -3.99 -8.69
C GLU A 150 36.71 -3.64 -9.91
N ASP A 151 35.44 -4.00 -9.91
CA ASP A 151 34.54 -3.68 -11.02
C ASP A 151 34.19 -2.20 -11.08
N PHE A 152 34.01 -1.55 -9.93
CA PHE A 152 33.90 -0.10 -9.84
C PHE A 152 35.10 0.61 -10.47
N LYS A 153 36.33 0.21 -10.11
CA LYS A 153 37.55 0.79 -10.71
C LYS A 153 37.60 0.59 -12.22
N LYS A 154 37.22 -0.59 -12.72
CA LYS A 154 37.18 -0.87 -14.17
C LYS A 154 36.12 -0.06 -14.90
N SER A 155 35.02 0.29 -14.24
CA SER A 155 33.91 1.04 -14.85
C SER A 155 34.28 2.49 -15.19
N GLY A 156 35.28 3.07 -14.52
CA GLY A 156 35.63 4.49 -14.66
C GLY A 156 34.65 5.46 -13.98
N ALA A 157 33.66 4.95 -13.25
CA ALA A 157 32.73 5.75 -12.46
C ALA A 157 33.43 6.50 -11.32
N ASN A 158 32.86 7.64 -10.92
CA ASN A 158 33.43 8.47 -9.85
C ASN A 158 32.96 8.03 -8.46
N GLU A 159 31.71 7.60 -8.34
CA GLU A 159 31.06 7.28 -7.07
C GLU A 159 30.22 6.01 -7.21
N MET A 160 29.97 5.34 -6.08
CA MET A 160 29.07 4.19 -6.02
C MET A 160 27.66 4.63 -5.61
N ILE A 161 26.66 3.91 -6.10
CA ILE A 161 25.27 4.03 -5.64
C ILE A 161 24.74 2.67 -5.21
N LEU A 162 24.41 2.54 -3.93
CA LEU A 162 23.86 1.32 -3.34
C LEU A 162 22.36 1.21 -3.65
N MET A 163 21.95 0.09 -4.21
CA MET A 163 20.59 -0.17 -4.68
C MET A 163 19.96 -1.27 -3.81
N ILE A 164 19.02 -0.89 -2.95
CA ILE A 164 18.40 -1.78 -1.95
C ILE A 164 16.98 -2.14 -2.39
N PRO A 165 16.73 -3.38 -2.86
CA PRO A 165 15.45 -3.76 -3.46
C PRO A 165 14.33 -3.97 -2.42
N GLY A 166 13.11 -4.10 -2.92
CA GLY A 166 11.93 -4.42 -2.13
C GLY A 166 11.68 -5.92 -1.96
N LEU A 167 10.56 -6.25 -1.32
CA LEU A 167 10.09 -7.63 -1.17
C LEU A 167 9.89 -8.28 -2.55
N PHE A 168 10.39 -9.52 -2.72
CA PHE A 168 10.33 -10.30 -3.98
C PHE A 168 11.10 -9.70 -5.16
N CYS A 169 12.01 -8.77 -4.90
CA CYS A 169 12.87 -8.20 -5.93
C CYS A 169 14.31 -8.73 -5.84
N ASP A 170 14.98 -8.78 -6.99
CA ASP A 170 16.42 -9.02 -7.15
C ASP A 170 17.05 -7.83 -7.91
N GLU A 171 18.32 -7.97 -8.33
CA GLU A 171 19.03 -6.93 -9.06
C GLU A 171 18.37 -6.53 -10.40
N THR A 172 17.53 -7.38 -11.00
CA THR A 172 16.86 -7.08 -12.28
C THR A 172 15.86 -5.93 -12.18
N LEU A 173 15.33 -5.65 -10.99
CA LEU A 173 14.46 -4.50 -10.70
C LEU A 173 15.04 -3.18 -11.22
N TRP A 174 16.36 -3.05 -11.19
CA TRP A 174 17.05 -1.80 -11.47
C TRP A 174 17.51 -1.68 -12.92
N GLU A 175 17.51 -2.78 -13.68
CA GLU A 175 17.96 -2.83 -15.07
C GLU A 175 16.79 -2.70 -16.04
N ASP A 176 17.09 -2.33 -17.28
CA ASP A 176 16.11 -2.37 -18.36
C ASP A 176 15.57 -3.80 -18.55
N GLN A 177 14.25 -3.92 -18.70
CA GLN A 177 13.57 -5.19 -18.91
C GLN A 177 12.81 -5.17 -20.24
N THR A 178 12.81 -6.30 -20.94
CA THR A 178 11.96 -6.53 -22.11
C THR A 178 11.11 -7.77 -21.87
N GLU A 179 9.79 -7.60 -21.91
CA GLU A 179 8.83 -8.68 -21.79
C GLU A 179 8.28 -9.04 -23.17
N VAL A 180 8.39 -10.32 -23.55
CA VAL A 180 7.79 -10.84 -24.79
C VAL A 180 6.39 -11.39 -24.48
N GLN A 181 5.37 -10.78 -25.06
CA GLN A 181 3.98 -11.18 -24.92
C GLN A 181 3.67 -12.48 -25.67
N LYS A 182 2.54 -13.11 -25.33
CA LYS A 182 2.10 -14.37 -25.97
C LYS A 182 1.84 -14.22 -27.48
N ASP A 183 1.54 -13.02 -27.94
CA ASP A 183 1.35 -12.68 -29.35
C ASP A 183 2.66 -12.29 -30.06
N GLY A 184 3.80 -12.37 -29.36
CA GLY A 184 5.12 -12.00 -29.87
C GLY A 184 5.47 -10.52 -29.73
N THR A 185 4.59 -9.69 -29.17
CA THR A 185 4.88 -8.27 -28.94
C THR A 185 5.92 -8.09 -27.84
N GLU A 186 6.97 -7.31 -28.09
CA GLU A 186 7.95 -6.94 -27.06
C GLU A 186 7.54 -5.63 -26.38
N ILE A 187 7.52 -5.62 -25.06
CA ILE A 187 7.27 -4.43 -24.24
C ILE A 187 8.54 -4.12 -23.45
N PHE A 188 9.06 -2.91 -23.62
CA PHE A 188 10.23 -2.41 -22.93
C PHE A 188 9.85 -1.63 -21.67
N TYR A 189 10.55 -1.90 -20.57
CA TYR A 189 10.43 -1.19 -19.30
C TYR A 189 11.82 -0.67 -18.88
N PRO A 190 12.00 0.66 -18.76
CA PRO A 190 13.28 1.23 -18.38
C PRO A 190 13.61 0.99 -16.91
N GLY A 191 14.89 0.74 -16.61
CA GLY A 191 15.45 0.65 -15.27
C GLY A 191 16.19 1.93 -14.84
N LEU A 192 16.50 2.05 -13.55
CA LEU A 192 17.26 3.19 -13.01
C LEU A 192 18.78 3.06 -13.22
N SER A 193 19.31 1.85 -13.34
CA SER A 193 20.75 1.63 -13.46
C SER A 193 21.37 2.20 -14.73
N PRO A 194 20.75 2.11 -15.92
CA PRO A 194 21.29 2.75 -17.12
C PRO A 194 21.47 4.27 -16.96
N ILE A 195 20.47 4.96 -16.42
CA ILE A 195 20.55 6.41 -16.22
C ILE A 195 21.56 6.82 -15.14
N LEU A 196 21.74 5.99 -14.10
CA LEU A 196 22.77 6.22 -13.09
C LEU A 196 24.19 6.05 -13.68
N ARG A 197 24.37 5.07 -14.59
CA ARG A 197 25.63 4.92 -15.32
C ARG A 197 25.93 6.11 -16.22
N GLU A 198 24.92 6.68 -16.90
CA GLU A 198 25.08 7.93 -17.67
C GLU A 198 25.52 9.11 -16.79
N LYS A 199 25.16 9.09 -15.50
CA LYS A 199 25.59 10.06 -14.47
C LYS A 199 26.95 9.73 -13.85
N ASN A 200 27.70 8.78 -14.41
CA ASN A 200 29.00 8.33 -13.94
C ASN A 200 28.97 7.74 -12.51
N LEU A 201 27.84 7.14 -12.15
CA LEU A 201 27.65 6.38 -10.92
C LEU A 201 27.69 4.88 -11.20
N TYR A 202 28.31 4.12 -10.30
CA TYR A 202 28.37 2.67 -10.38
C TYR A 202 27.29 2.04 -9.49
N PRO A 203 26.25 1.39 -10.07
CA PRO A 203 25.22 0.71 -9.29
C PRO A 203 25.79 -0.52 -8.57
N VAL A 204 25.53 -0.61 -7.27
CA VAL A 204 25.89 -1.75 -6.41
C VAL A 204 24.60 -2.36 -5.87
N TYR A 205 24.31 -3.60 -6.23
CA TYR A 205 23.04 -4.25 -5.89
C TYR A 205 23.15 -5.07 -4.61
N ILE A 206 22.10 -5.03 -3.78
CA ILE A 206 22.00 -5.79 -2.53
C ILE A 206 20.97 -6.91 -2.65
N ARG A 207 21.29 -8.07 -2.09
CA ARG A 207 20.34 -9.14 -1.78
C ARG A 207 20.29 -9.39 -0.28
N PHE A 208 19.09 -9.62 0.25
CA PHE A 208 18.89 -9.91 1.66
C PHE A 208 17.69 -10.83 1.90
N ASN A 209 17.60 -11.36 3.12
CA ASN A 209 16.57 -12.32 3.50
C ASN A 209 15.31 -11.61 4.00
N HIS A 210 14.28 -11.52 3.17
CA HIS A 210 13.03 -10.84 3.49
C HIS A 210 12.24 -11.44 4.68
N GLY A 211 12.55 -12.69 5.07
CA GLY A 211 11.90 -13.36 6.21
C GLY A 211 12.48 -13.00 7.58
N LYS A 212 13.72 -12.50 7.63
CA LYS A 212 14.36 -12.06 8.89
C LYS A 212 13.84 -10.68 9.32
N HIS A 213 13.87 -10.42 10.63
CA HIS A 213 13.64 -9.07 11.18
C HIS A 213 14.44 -8.01 10.42
N ILE A 214 13.85 -6.84 10.23
CA ILE A 214 14.49 -5.72 9.53
C ILE A 214 15.78 -5.31 10.24
N SER A 215 15.76 -5.25 11.57
CA SER A 215 16.94 -4.93 12.38
C SER A 215 18.04 -5.99 12.30
N THR A 216 17.70 -7.25 12.08
CA THR A 216 18.68 -8.32 11.84
C THR A 216 19.33 -8.16 10.47
N ASN A 217 18.55 -7.93 9.41
CA ASN A 217 19.09 -7.65 8.08
C ASN A 217 19.94 -6.37 8.09
N ALA A 218 19.55 -5.35 8.84
CA ALA A 218 20.30 -4.10 8.94
C ALA A 218 21.69 -4.28 9.51
N LYS A 219 21.86 -5.13 10.53
CA LYS A 219 23.20 -5.46 11.08
C LYS A 219 24.06 -6.22 10.08
N LEU A 220 23.46 -7.12 9.31
CA LEU A 220 24.18 -7.81 8.23
C LEU A 220 24.59 -6.85 7.11
N LEU A 221 23.71 -5.92 6.72
CA LEU A 221 24.02 -4.89 5.73
C LEU A 221 25.07 -3.90 6.25
N LEU A 222 25.02 -3.55 7.54
CA LEU A 222 26.04 -2.74 8.22
C LEU A 222 27.42 -3.37 8.07
N GLU A 223 27.54 -4.67 8.36
CA GLU A 223 28.80 -5.42 8.22
C GLU A 223 29.24 -5.53 6.75
N LEU A 224 28.29 -5.68 5.82
CA LEU A 224 28.57 -5.73 4.39
C LEU A 224 29.12 -4.38 3.88
N ILE A 225 28.52 -3.26 4.30
CA ILE A 225 29.02 -1.91 3.96
C ILE A 225 30.38 -1.65 4.64
N ASP A 226 30.56 -2.05 5.90
CA ASP A 226 31.86 -1.99 6.57
C ASP A 226 32.93 -2.75 5.77
N SER A 227 32.59 -3.88 5.17
CA SER A 227 33.52 -4.64 4.33
C SER A 227 33.89 -3.93 3.03
N LEU A 228 32.93 -3.23 2.40
CA LEU A 228 33.18 -2.38 1.22
C LEU A 228 34.13 -1.22 1.54
N TYR A 229 33.92 -0.56 2.67
CA TYR A 229 34.75 0.56 3.11
C TYR A 229 36.16 0.18 3.57
N LYS A 230 36.53 -1.11 3.56
CA LYS A 230 37.94 -1.54 3.66
C LYS A 230 38.75 -1.21 2.39
N HIS A 231 38.06 -1.08 1.25
CA HIS A 231 38.68 -0.86 -0.05
C HIS A 231 38.24 0.46 -0.69
N TYR A 232 37.02 0.90 -0.36
CA TYR A 232 36.41 2.12 -0.87
C TYR A 232 36.49 3.26 0.16
N ASP A 233 36.93 4.46 -0.24
CA ASP A 233 37.01 5.63 0.66
C ASP A 233 36.08 6.78 0.20
N GLY A 234 35.38 6.62 -0.92
CA GLY A 234 34.56 7.67 -1.55
C GLY A 234 33.18 7.89 -0.93
N GLN A 235 32.43 8.81 -1.55
CA GLN A 235 31.05 9.10 -1.21
C GLN A 235 30.12 7.99 -1.72
N LEU A 236 29.17 7.57 -0.89
CA LEU A 236 28.17 6.57 -1.25
C LEU A 236 26.80 7.23 -1.38
N LYS A 237 26.16 6.99 -2.51
CA LYS A 237 24.75 7.34 -2.74
C LYS A 237 23.89 6.12 -2.50
N ILE A 238 22.61 6.30 -2.17
CA ILE A 238 21.72 5.17 -1.87
C ILE A 238 20.34 5.38 -2.50
N ILE A 239 19.83 4.35 -3.17
CA ILE A 239 18.41 4.25 -3.56
C ILE A 239 17.84 3.00 -2.92
N SER A 240 16.66 3.13 -2.35
CA SER A 240 15.92 2.03 -1.76
C SER A 240 14.47 2.03 -2.22
N TYR A 241 13.89 0.84 -2.31
CA TYR A 241 12.51 0.65 -2.75
C TYR A 241 11.72 -0.22 -1.77
N SER A 242 10.50 0.19 -1.44
CA SER A 242 9.55 -0.61 -0.67
C SER A 242 10.14 -1.09 0.67
N LEU A 243 10.11 -2.39 0.95
CA LEU A 243 10.73 -3.02 2.13
C LEU A 243 12.20 -2.60 2.32
N GLY A 244 12.93 -2.40 1.23
CA GLY A 244 14.33 -1.95 1.24
C GLY A 244 14.52 -0.59 1.92
N CYS A 245 13.49 0.27 1.91
CA CYS A 245 13.53 1.56 2.60
C CYS A 245 13.55 1.39 4.14
N LEU A 246 12.80 0.43 4.68
CA LEU A 246 12.85 0.11 6.11
C LEU A 246 14.21 -0.47 6.51
N LEU A 247 14.77 -1.34 5.65
CA LEU A 247 16.13 -1.85 5.82
C LEU A 247 17.15 -0.71 5.82
N LEU A 248 17.05 0.21 4.86
CA LEU A 248 17.91 1.38 4.78
C LEU A 248 17.85 2.22 6.06
N ARG A 249 16.65 2.59 6.49
CA ARG A 249 16.48 3.37 7.72
C ARG A 249 17.05 2.64 8.94
N SER A 250 16.84 1.33 9.03
CA SER A 250 17.40 0.51 10.10
C SER A 250 18.94 0.49 10.09
N VAL A 251 19.58 0.31 8.92
CA VAL A 251 21.06 0.32 8.83
C VAL A 251 21.63 1.69 9.14
N LEU A 252 20.97 2.78 8.70
CA LEU A 252 21.37 4.15 9.02
C LEU A 252 21.25 4.45 10.51
N TYR A 253 20.20 3.95 11.18
CA TYR A 253 20.05 4.06 12.62
C TYR A 253 21.21 3.37 13.35
N TYR A 254 21.54 2.12 13.00
CA TYR A 254 22.65 1.40 13.60
C TYR A 254 24.02 1.96 13.24
N ALA A 255 24.18 2.52 12.04
CA ALA A 255 25.41 3.21 11.63
C ALA A 255 25.64 4.50 12.43
N LYS A 256 24.60 5.32 12.59
CA LYS A 256 24.64 6.57 13.36
C LYS A 256 24.91 6.31 14.84
N THR A 257 24.15 5.40 15.46
CA THR A 257 24.29 5.07 16.89
C THR A 257 25.59 4.31 17.19
N GLY A 258 26.07 3.51 16.25
CA GLY A 258 27.37 2.82 16.32
C GLY A 258 28.56 3.66 15.86
N HIS A 259 28.36 4.96 15.56
CA HIS A 259 29.39 5.89 15.10
C HIS A 259 30.24 5.36 13.94
N ARG A 260 29.61 4.73 12.94
CA ARG A 260 30.31 4.24 11.75
C ARG A 260 30.80 5.42 10.91
N GLU A 261 32.09 5.47 10.64
CA GLU A 261 32.70 6.61 9.94
C GLU A 261 32.13 6.84 8.53
N TRP A 262 31.79 5.76 7.82
CA TRP A 262 31.19 5.86 6.49
C TRP A 262 29.81 6.51 6.48
N TYR A 263 29.09 6.58 7.61
CA TYR A 263 27.80 7.29 7.68
C TYR A 263 27.93 8.75 7.21
N LYS A 264 29.05 9.41 7.53
CA LYS A 264 29.34 10.80 7.11
C LYS A 264 29.67 10.93 5.61
N LYS A 265 29.87 9.81 4.92
CA LYS A 265 30.17 9.73 3.49
C LYS A 265 28.94 9.39 2.65
N ILE A 266 27.77 9.33 3.28
CA ILE A 266 26.52 9.16 2.55
C ILE A 266 26.10 10.54 2.06
N SER A 267 26.18 10.75 0.75
CA SER A 267 25.94 12.08 0.16
C SER A 267 24.48 12.31 -0.18
N THR A 268 23.79 11.32 -0.73
CA THR A 268 22.40 11.44 -1.19
C THR A 268 21.64 10.13 -0.97
N THR A 269 20.37 10.22 -0.57
CA THR A 269 19.53 9.04 -0.34
C THR A 269 18.12 9.24 -0.90
N LEU A 270 17.64 8.28 -1.70
CA LEU A 270 16.28 8.25 -2.25
C LEU A 270 15.49 7.05 -1.71
N LEU A 271 14.32 7.32 -1.13
CA LEU A 271 13.36 6.31 -0.66
C LEU A 271 12.18 6.28 -1.63
N ILE A 272 11.91 5.11 -2.23
CA ILE A 272 10.82 4.91 -3.19
C ILE A 272 9.74 4.04 -2.52
N SER A 273 8.52 4.57 -2.37
CA SER A 273 7.36 3.89 -1.78
C SER A 273 7.65 3.23 -0.43
N SER A 274 8.20 3.98 0.54
CA SER A 274 8.59 3.44 1.84
C SER A 274 7.37 3.15 2.74
N PRO A 275 7.20 1.92 3.27
CA PRO A 275 6.13 1.56 4.21
C PRO A 275 6.47 2.00 5.64
N ASP A 276 6.77 3.29 5.84
CA ASP A 276 7.31 3.82 7.10
C ASP A 276 6.33 3.72 8.28
N GLY A 277 5.02 3.74 8.02
CA GLY A 277 3.97 3.47 9.00
C GLY A 277 3.54 2.00 9.08
N GLY A 278 4.10 1.15 8.20
CA GLY A 278 3.72 -0.23 7.99
C GLY A 278 2.85 -0.48 6.75
N SER A 279 2.47 -1.73 6.50
CA SER A 279 1.55 -2.11 5.42
C SER A 279 0.62 -3.22 5.91
N TYR A 280 -0.66 -3.19 5.51
CA TYR A 280 -1.61 -4.22 5.92
C TYR A 280 -1.21 -5.61 5.40
N LEU A 281 -0.92 -6.52 6.32
CA LEU A 281 -0.48 -7.88 6.04
C LEU A 281 -1.48 -8.69 5.20
N GLU A 282 -2.77 -8.47 5.42
CA GLU A 282 -3.86 -9.11 4.67
C GLU A 282 -3.82 -8.76 3.17
N LYS A 283 -3.36 -7.54 2.83
CA LYS A 283 -3.15 -7.13 1.44
C LYS A 283 -1.96 -7.87 0.85
N VAL A 284 -0.80 -7.91 1.52
CA VAL A 284 0.37 -8.68 1.03
C VAL A 284 0.03 -10.16 0.79
N GLY A 285 -0.75 -10.79 1.68
CA GLY A 285 -1.25 -12.16 1.50
C GLY A 285 -2.24 -12.31 0.34
N PHE A 286 -3.16 -11.36 0.17
CA PHE A 286 -4.04 -11.28 -0.99
C PHE A 286 -3.25 -11.14 -2.31
N TRP A 287 -2.18 -10.34 -2.32
CA TRP A 287 -1.31 -10.15 -3.48
C TRP A 287 -0.46 -11.37 -3.80
N VAL A 288 0.07 -12.04 -2.77
CA VAL A 288 0.72 -13.34 -2.90
C VAL A 288 -0.24 -14.36 -3.51
N GLY A 289 -1.48 -14.42 -3.02
CA GLY A 289 -2.58 -15.23 -3.57
C GLY A 289 -2.91 -14.91 -5.03
N PHE A 290 -2.83 -13.63 -5.40
CA PHE A 290 -3.06 -13.16 -6.76
C PHE A 290 -1.90 -13.54 -7.72
N LEU A 291 -0.65 -13.43 -7.27
CA LEU A 291 0.55 -13.82 -8.04
C LEU A 291 0.64 -15.34 -8.26
N LEU A 292 0.13 -16.11 -7.31
CA LEU A 292 0.06 -17.58 -7.29
C LEU A 292 -0.77 -18.18 -8.45
N GLU A 293 -1.68 -17.43 -9.08
CA GLU A 293 -2.52 -17.93 -10.19
C GLU A 293 -1.81 -17.94 -11.56
N SER A 294 -0.52 -17.58 -11.62
CA SER A 294 0.19 -17.36 -12.89
C SER A 294 0.98 -18.57 -13.43
N THR A 295 1.36 -19.57 -12.61
CA THR A 295 1.87 -20.88 -13.07
C THR A 295 1.72 -21.99 -11.99
N PRO A 296 1.60 -23.28 -12.35
CA PRO A 296 1.52 -24.40 -11.38
C PRO A 296 2.77 -24.61 -10.51
N ILE A 297 3.95 -24.17 -10.96
CA ILE A 297 5.21 -24.25 -10.20
C ILE A 297 5.33 -23.11 -9.16
N LEU A 298 4.81 -21.91 -9.47
CA LEU A 298 4.73 -20.79 -8.51
C LEU A 298 3.94 -21.18 -7.25
N VAL A 299 2.93 -22.03 -7.40
CA VAL A 299 2.09 -22.52 -6.29
C VAL A 299 2.90 -23.24 -5.21
N VAL A 300 3.87 -24.07 -5.58
CA VAL A 300 4.63 -24.87 -4.60
C VAL A 300 5.66 -24.02 -3.84
N ASN A 301 6.31 -23.07 -4.51
CA ASN A 301 7.32 -22.20 -3.89
C ASN A 301 6.71 -21.08 -3.01
N LEU A 302 5.52 -20.57 -3.37
CA LEU A 302 4.79 -19.57 -2.58
C LEU A 302 3.90 -20.18 -1.47
N LEU A 303 3.54 -21.47 -1.53
CA LEU A 303 2.89 -22.13 -0.38
C LEU A 303 3.84 -22.29 0.82
N GLY A 304 5.16 -22.40 0.60
CA GLY A 304 6.16 -22.25 1.67
C GLY A 304 6.14 -20.86 2.31
N LEU A 305 5.70 -19.83 1.57
CA LEU A 305 5.57 -18.44 2.03
C LEU A 305 4.27 -18.14 2.79
N VAL A 306 3.21 -18.93 2.61
CA VAL A 306 2.02 -18.86 3.51
C VAL A 306 2.42 -19.23 4.94
N GLY A 307 3.44 -20.09 5.12
CA GLY A 307 4.13 -20.27 6.41
C GLY A 307 4.87 -19.01 6.90
N ASN A 308 5.41 -18.21 5.97
CA ASN A 308 6.13 -16.95 6.23
C ASN A 308 5.23 -15.72 6.44
N MET A 309 3.89 -15.81 6.32
CA MET A 309 3.01 -14.75 6.87
C MET A 309 3.17 -14.60 8.40
N ARG A 310 3.85 -15.55 9.05
CA ARG A 310 4.33 -15.49 10.44
C ARG A 310 5.81 -15.09 10.58
N SER A 311 6.52 -14.84 9.48
CA SER A 311 7.93 -14.47 9.50
C SER A 311 8.10 -13.11 10.16
N ASP A 312 9.27 -12.92 10.74
CA ASP A 312 9.55 -11.79 11.57
C ASP A 312 9.78 -10.50 10.75
N GLY A 313 10.36 -10.62 9.55
CA GLY A 313 10.47 -9.50 8.61
C GLY A 313 9.13 -8.97 8.12
N ILE A 314 8.17 -9.87 7.88
CA ILE A 314 6.81 -9.49 7.47
C ILE A 314 6.03 -8.83 8.62
N LYS A 315 6.25 -9.25 9.87
CA LYS A 315 5.69 -8.56 11.06
C LYS A 315 6.30 -7.18 11.26
N ASP A 316 7.59 -7.02 11.01
CA ASP A 316 8.26 -5.72 11.09
C ASP A 316 7.72 -4.79 9.99
N LEU A 317 7.59 -5.29 8.76
CA LEU A 317 6.97 -4.58 7.64
C LEU A 317 5.54 -4.13 7.99
N SER A 318 4.72 -4.98 8.59
CA SER A 318 3.34 -4.61 8.88
C SER A 318 3.18 -3.49 9.91
N HIS A 319 4.25 -3.16 10.63
CA HIS A 319 4.26 -2.09 11.63
C HIS A 319 5.35 -1.02 11.38
N GLY A 320 6.09 -1.08 10.27
CA GLY A 320 7.20 -0.15 10.02
C GLY A 320 8.30 -0.21 11.10
N VAL A 321 8.61 -1.39 11.63
CA VAL A 321 9.61 -1.57 12.69
C VAL A 321 11.02 -1.63 12.12
N ILE A 322 11.91 -0.79 12.66
CA ILE A 322 13.30 -0.69 12.19
C ILE A 322 14.37 -0.95 13.27
N ARG A 323 13.98 -1.23 14.53
CA ARG A 323 14.93 -1.50 15.63
C ARG A 323 14.57 -2.77 16.40
N ASP A 324 15.60 -3.40 16.97
CA ASP A 324 15.47 -4.58 17.84
C ASP A 324 14.50 -4.36 19.01
N GLU A 325 14.60 -3.20 19.67
CA GLU A 325 13.87 -2.92 20.90
C GLU A 325 12.35 -2.85 20.65
N ASP A 326 11.97 -2.38 19.46
CA ASP A 326 10.58 -2.14 19.08
C ASP A 326 9.80 -3.43 18.80
N TRP A 327 10.46 -4.55 18.48
CA TRP A 327 9.79 -5.85 18.37
C TRP A 327 10.03 -6.76 19.58
N LYS A 328 11.17 -6.64 20.28
CA LYS A 328 11.49 -7.47 21.48
C LYS A 328 10.70 -7.08 22.73
N PHE A 329 10.44 -5.80 22.95
CA PHE A 329 9.90 -5.29 24.23
C PHE A 329 8.51 -4.65 24.13
N SER A 330 7.91 -4.61 22.94
CA SER A 330 6.56 -4.07 22.75
C SER A 330 5.50 -5.15 22.98
N ALA A 331 4.58 -4.91 23.93
CA ALA A 331 3.27 -5.57 23.89
C ALA A 331 2.62 -5.28 22.52
N GLN A 332 1.91 -6.25 21.93
CA GLN A 332 1.38 -6.16 20.54
C GLN A 332 0.71 -4.81 20.21
N ILE A 333 0.01 -4.21 21.17
CA ILE A 333 -0.67 -2.91 21.03
C ILE A 333 0.31 -1.74 20.85
N ARG A 334 1.48 -1.76 21.52
CA ARG A 334 2.47 -0.67 21.43
C ARG A 334 3.17 -0.60 20.06
N ARG A 335 3.14 -1.67 19.27
CA ARG A 335 3.69 -1.68 17.90
C ARG A 335 2.97 -0.69 16.98
N TYR A 336 1.70 -0.39 17.27
CA TYR A 336 0.88 0.57 16.53
C TYR A 336 1.03 2.03 17.01
N THR A 337 1.54 2.26 18.22
CA THR A 337 1.64 3.60 18.84
C THR A 337 3.07 4.11 18.99
N ASN A 338 4.08 3.29 18.69
CA ASN A 338 5.47 3.68 18.84
C ASN A 338 5.87 4.76 17.82
N GLN A 339 6.71 5.68 18.27
CA GLN A 339 7.46 6.60 17.43
C GLN A 339 8.09 5.84 16.25
N LYS A 340 7.91 6.37 15.04
CA LYS A 340 8.35 5.70 13.81
C LYS A 340 9.67 6.25 13.26
N TYR A 341 10.14 7.39 13.75
CA TYR A 341 11.35 8.06 13.27
C TYR A 341 12.35 8.31 14.40
N PHE A 342 13.64 8.03 14.18
CA PHE A 342 14.68 8.07 15.22
C PHE A 342 15.87 8.95 14.85
N GLY A 343 15.69 9.88 13.91
CA GLY A 343 16.72 10.84 13.49
C GLY A 343 17.78 10.26 12.55
N GLU A 344 17.56 9.06 12.03
CA GLU A 344 18.51 8.35 11.17
C GLU A 344 18.73 9.03 9.79
N LEU A 345 17.81 9.89 9.39
CA LEU A 345 17.85 10.67 8.14
C LEU A 345 18.18 12.16 8.35
N ASP A 346 18.34 12.64 9.59
CA ASP A 346 18.43 14.07 9.88
C ASP A 346 19.60 14.73 9.13
N ASP A 347 20.76 14.07 9.17
CA ASP A 347 22.04 14.59 8.65
C ASP A 347 22.28 14.29 7.17
N LEU A 348 21.34 13.62 6.50
CA LEU A 348 21.50 13.15 5.11
C LEU A 348 20.73 14.02 4.12
N ASP A 349 21.22 14.13 2.88
CA ASP A 349 20.48 14.69 1.75
C ASP A 349 19.43 13.68 1.25
N ALA A 350 18.33 13.56 2.00
CA ALA A 350 17.30 12.54 1.76
C ALA A 350 16.11 13.08 0.95
N TYR A 351 15.58 12.21 0.10
CA TYR A 351 14.43 12.42 -0.77
C TYR A 351 13.45 11.24 -0.64
N GLN A 352 12.15 11.50 -0.76
CA GLN A 352 11.15 10.46 -0.92
C GLN A 352 10.31 10.68 -2.18
N ILE A 353 9.90 9.57 -2.78
CA ILE A 353 8.91 9.53 -3.85
C ILE A 353 8.00 8.34 -3.64
N TYR A 354 6.70 8.52 -3.79
CA TYR A 354 5.70 7.47 -3.61
C TYR A 354 4.55 7.69 -4.57
N SER A 355 3.79 6.64 -4.84
CA SER A 355 2.65 6.69 -5.73
C SER A 355 1.33 6.69 -4.97
N ILE A 356 0.30 7.24 -5.60
CA ILE A 356 -1.09 7.08 -5.19
C ILE A 356 -1.87 6.65 -6.42
N PHE A 357 -2.58 5.54 -6.30
CA PHE A 357 -3.27 4.93 -7.43
C PHE A 357 -4.38 5.82 -8.01
N SER A 358 -4.97 6.69 -7.19
CA SER A 358 -6.17 7.44 -7.58
C SER A 358 -5.94 8.57 -8.58
N ILE A 359 -6.89 8.67 -9.52
CA ILE A 359 -7.04 9.78 -10.48
C ILE A 359 -7.93 10.90 -9.90
N LYS A 360 -8.74 10.63 -8.87
CA LYS A 360 -9.66 11.59 -8.23
C LYS A 360 -9.42 11.70 -6.72
N ASN A 361 -9.71 12.88 -6.15
CA ASN A 361 -9.66 13.09 -4.70
C ASN A 361 -10.94 12.57 -4.04
N ASP A 362 -11.08 11.26 -3.90
CA ASP A 362 -12.13 10.63 -3.10
C ASP A 362 -11.52 9.96 -1.86
N SER A 363 -12.18 10.11 -0.71
CA SER A 363 -11.62 9.74 0.61
C SER A 363 -11.23 8.27 0.75
N PHE A 364 -11.86 7.37 -0.02
CA PHE A 364 -11.57 5.93 0.01
C PHE A 364 -10.27 5.59 -0.74
N SER A 365 -10.06 6.19 -1.92
CA SER A 365 -8.86 5.94 -2.73
C SER A 365 -7.60 6.55 -2.11
N GLU A 366 -7.72 7.69 -1.41
CA GLU A 366 -6.63 8.25 -0.62
C GLU A 366 -6.21 7.34 0.54
N LEU A 367 -7.15 6.61 1.14
CA LEU A 367 -6.85 5.65 2.21
C LEU A 367 -6.10 4.41 1.69
N LEU A 368 -6.36 3.99 0.44
CA LEU A 368 -5.71 2.83 -0.17
C LEU A 368 -4.24 3.06 -0.53
N GLY A 369 -3.84 4.31 -0.79
CA GLY A 369 -2.46 4.67 -1.14
C GLY A 369 -2.02 4.13 -2.50
N ASP A 370 -0.90 3.41 -2.53
CA ASP A 370 -0.31 2.87 -3.77
C ASP A 370 -0.84 1.48 -4.16
N GLY A 371 -1.79 0.95 -3.38
CA GLY A 371 -2.38 -0.37 -3.55
C GLY A 371 -1.78 -1.47 -2.66
N ILE A 372 -0.57 -1.26 -2.15
CA ILE A 372 0.10 -2.13 -1.17
C ILE A 372 0.23 -1.43 0.19
N ILE A 373 0.62 -0.16 0.15
CA ILE A 373 0.92 0.68 1.29
C ILE A 373 -0.09 1.83 1.33
N GLU A 374 -0.74 2.01 2.47
CA GLU A 374 -1.68 3.10 2.68
C GLU A 374 -0.97 4.46 2.66
N LYS A 375 -1.64 5.49 2.14
CA LYS A 375 -1.09 6.86 2.07
C LYS A 375 -0.57 7.39 3.42
N PRO A 376 -1.28 7.22 4.57
CA PRO A 376 -0.75 7.68 5.85
C PRO A 376 0.58 7.02 6.24
N SER A 377 0.83 5.79 5.77
CA SER A 377 2.11 5.10 5.98
C SER A 377 3.21 5.66 5.06
N LEU A 378 2.89 5.91 3.78
CA LEU A 378 3.80 6.53 2.82
C LEU A 378 4.19 7.97 3.22
N GLU A 379 3.28 8.71 3.85
CA GLU A 379 3.47 10.12 4.19
C GLU A 379 3.96 10.35 5.63
N ILE A 380 4.11 9.32 6.45
CA ILE A 380 4.39 9.48 7.89
C ILE A 380 5.66 10.29 8.18
N LEU A 381 6.67 10.21 7.30
CA LEU A 381 7.94 10.95 7.42
C LEU A 381 7.95 12.28 6.68
N LYS A 382 6.92 12.59 5.88
CA LYS A 382 6.86 13.77 5.00
C LYS A 382 7.10 15.06 5.77
N ASP A 383 6.26 15.33 6.77
CA ASP A 383 6.37 16.54 7.60
C ASP A 383 7.46 16.41 8.68
N LEU A 384 7.77 15.18 9.10
CA LEU A 384 8.73 14.93 10.16
C LEU A 384 10.18 15.15 9.69
N VAL A 385 10.48 14.83 8.42
CA VAL A 385 11.83 14.75 7.86
C VAL A 385 11.94 15.57 6.58
N PHE A 386 11.21 15.18 5.53
CA PHE A 386 11.49 15.62 4.17
C PHE A 386 11.19 17.09 3.94
N LEU A 387 10.02 17.59 4.37
CA LEU A 387 9.65 18.99 4.21
C LEU A 387 10.43 19.96 5.11
N LYS A 388 11.19 19.45 6.09
CA LYS A 388 12.10 20.28 6.90
C LYS A 388 13.47 20.48 6.26
N LYS A 389 13.80 19.73 5.21
CA LYS A 389 15.06 19.85 4.49
C LYS A 389 15.00 21.02 3.49
N PRO A 390 16.15 21.58 3.07
CA PRO A 390 16.19 22.64 2.05
C PRO A 390 15.53 22.19 0.74
N ASN A 391 14.88 23.10 0.01
CA ASN A 391 14.14 22.83 -1.23
C ASN A 391 12.99 21.81 -1.04
N PRO A 392 12.06 22.04 -0.09
CA PRO A 392 11.05 21.06 0.33
C PRO A 392 10.18 20.53 -0.82
N GLU A 393 9.97 21.32 -1.87
CA GLU A 393 9.24 20.94 -3.07
C GLU A 393 9.89 19.81 -3.87
N LEU A 394 11.20 19.59 -3.71
CA LEU A 394 11.93 18.48 -4.33
C LEU A 394 12.06 17.27 -3.40
N ARG A 395 11.72 17.41 -2.10
CA ARG A 395 12.02 16.41 -1.06
C ARG A 395 11.00 15.29 -0.94
N SER A 396 9.76 15.55 -1.35
CA SER A 396 8.67 14.61 -1.26
C SER A 396 7.80 14.70 -2.49
N ILE A 397 7.93 13.74 -3.41
CA ILE A 397 7.16 13.70 -4.66
C ILE A 397 6.04 12.65 -4.55
N GLU A 398 4.81 13.09 -4.79
CA GLU A 398 3.64 12.22 -4.95
C GLU A 398 3.39 11.99 -6.44
N VAL A 399 3.36 10.73 -6.86
CA VAL A 399 3.08 10.32 -8.25
C VAL A 399 1.68 9.73 -8.34
N ARG A 400 0.79 10.37 -9.09
CA ARG A 400 -0.60 9.91 -9.23
C ARG A 400 -0.78 8.93 -10.38
N SER A 401 -1.85 8.15 -10.32
CA SER A 401 -2.21 7.16 -11.36
C SER A 401 -1.14 6.08 -11.56
N LYS A 402 -0.36 5.82 -10.51
CA LYS A 402 0.64 4.75 -10.44
C LYS A 402 0.37 3.94 -9.19
N ASN A 403 0.72 2.65 -9.23
CA ASN A 403 0.66 1.78 -8.06
C ASN A 403 2.07 1.58 -7.48
N HIS A 404 2.16 0.74 -6.46
CA HIS A 404 3.41 0.42 -5.76
C HIS A 404 4.55 0.05 -6.71
N PHE A 405 4.26 -0.69 -7.79
CA PHE A 405 5.26 -1.24 -8.71
C PHE A 405 5.42 -0.40 -9.97
N SER A 406 4.33 0.13 -10.53
CA SER A 406 4.40 0.96 -11.75
C SER A 406 5.04 2.34 -11.52
N ILE A 407 5.30 2.72 -10.26
CA ILE A 407 6.15 3.85 -9.92
C ILE A 407 7.59 3.68 -10.44
N MET A 408 8.09 2.45 -10.54
CA MET A 408 9.47 2.17 -10.97
C MET A 408 9.72 2.56 -12.44
N THR A 409 8.66 2.71 -13.22
CA THR A 409 8.70 3.17 -14.62
C THR A 409 8.02 4.54 -14.80
N ALA A 410 7.73 5.25 -13.70
CA ALA A 410 7.08 6.55 -13.77
C ALA A 410 8.06 7.65 -14.24
N PRO A 411 7.72 8.46 -15.25
CA PRO A 411 8.58 9.56 -15.70
C PRO A 411 9.05 10.49 -14.57
N GLU A 412 8.19 10.75 -13.59
CA GLU A 412 8.47 11.58 -12.43
C GLU A 412 9.63 11.04 -11.57
N LEU A 413 9.74 9.71 -11.45
CA LEU A 413 10.87 9.06 -10.77
C LEU A 413 12.16 9.29 -11.54
N PHE A 414 12.16 9.10 -12.85
CA PHE A 414 13.34 9.33 -13.70
C PHE A 414 13.76 10.80 -13.71
N ASP A 415 12.79 11.71 -13.73
CA ASP A 415 13.06 13.15 -13.67
C ASP A 415 13.62 13.58 -12.32
N LEU A 416 13.16 12.98 -11.21
CA LEU A 416 13.76 13.19 -9.89
C LEU A 416 15.20 12.68 -9.84
N VAL A 417 15.42 11.42 -10.28
CA VAL A 417 16.76 10.80 -10.34
C VAL A 417 17.73 11.66 -11.15
N LYS A 418 17.31 12.20 -12.30
CA LYS A 418 18.13 13.12 -13.12
C LYS A 418 18.50 14.43 -12.42
N LYS A 419 17.69 14.90 -11.48
CA LYS A 419 17.87 16.18 -10.78
C LYS A 419 18.78 16.03 -9.56
N ILE A 420 18.66 14.93 -8.83
CA ILE A 420 19.37 14.74 -7.54
C ILE A 420 20.72 14.02 -7.70
N TYR A 421 20.92 13.33 -8.82
CA TYR A 421 22.17 12.66 -9.21
C TYR A 421 22.72 13.28 -10.49
#